data_AF-A0A7V5N437-F1
#
_entry.id   AF-A0A7V5N437-F1
#
_cell.length_a   1.000
_cell.length_b   1.000
_cell.length_c   1.000
_cell.angle_alpha   90.00
_cell.angle_beta   90.00
_cell.angle_gamma   90.00
#
_symmetry.space_group_name_H-M   'P 1'
#
loop_
_entity.id
_entity.type
_entity.pdbx_description
1 polymer ?
#
loop_
_entity_poly.entity_id
_entity_poly.type
_entity_poly.pdbx_seq_one_letter_code
_entity_poly.pdbx_strand_id
1 'polypeptide(L)'
;MNEKVSQDIPLQIRILAWFGIIFGSMYLLYSVVNIVLSFLDRTHGEFGNNILFLIYGLPVVIFSTGFMNKQKWGWIGYTAVLGIIVILTAFGIKDIYGIILGLLSLAALVWILTPSVRKLYFPS
;
A
#
# COMPACT_ATOMS: atom_id res chain seq x y z
N MET A 1 12.62 30.83 -18.90
CA MET A 1 13.01 29.62 -18.16
C MET A 1 11.75 29.15 -17.46
N ASN A 2 11.12 28.09 -17.99
CA ASN A 2 9.77 27.66 -17.63
C ASN A 2 9.62 27.42 -16.12
N GLU A 3 8.78 28.22 -15.46
CA GLU A 3 8.05 27.78 -14.29
C GLU A 3 7.28 26.53 -14.68
N LYS A 4 7.83 25.36 -14.36
CA LYS A 4 7.07 24.12 -14.39
C LYS A 4 6.01 24.28 -13.32
N VAL A 5 4.82 24.67 -13.78
CA VAL A 5 3.54 24.53 -13.08
C VAL A 5 3.63 23.28 -12.23
N SER A 6 3.73 23.45 -10.91
CA SER A 6 3.46 22.39 -9.97
C SER A 6 2.04 21.96 -10.28
N GLN A 7 1.89 20.91 -11.09
CA GLN A 7 0.59 20.35 -11.41
C GLN A 7 0.02 19.86 -10.09
N ASP A 8 -0.84 20.67 -9.47
CA ASP A 8 -1.47 20.35 -8.20
C ASP A 8 -2.01 18.92 -8.27
N ILE A 9 -1.38 18.04 -7.50
CA ILE A 9 -1.84 16.67 -7.35
C ILE A 9 -3.17 16.80 -6.63
N PRO A 10 -4.29 16.33 -7.22
CA PRO A 10 -5.59 16.40 -6.58
C PRO A 10 -5.49 15.83 -5.16
N LEU A 11 -6.08 16.54 -4.19
CA LEU A 11 -5.99 16.19 -2.77
C LEU A 11 -6.35 14.71 -2.52
N GLN A 12 -7.32 14.19 -3.28
CA GLN A 12 -7.76 12.79 -3.26
C GLN A 12 -6.61 11.81 -3.56
N ILE A 13 -5.85 12.04 -4.64
CA ILE A 13 -4.69 11.21 -4.99
C ILE A 13 -3.64 11.32 -3.89
N ARG A 14 -3.40 12.53 -3.38
CA ARG A 14 -2.41 12.76 -2.34
C ARG A 14 -2.72 11.97 -1.06
N ILE A 15 -3.95 12.04 -0.57
CA ILE A 15 -4.40 11.31 0.62
C ILE A 15 -4.28 9.80 0.41
N LEU A 16 -4.79 9.28 -0.72
CA LEU A 16 -4.76 7.85 -1.03
C LEU A 16 -3.34 7.30 -1.23
N ALA A 17 -2.46 8.08 -1.85
CA ALA A 17 -1.06 7.72 -2.01
C ALA A 17 -0.35 7.68 -0.65
N TRP A 18 -0.53 8.70 0.19
CA TRP A 18 0.09 8.75 1.51
C TRP A 18 -0.41 7.63 2.42
N PHE A 19 -1.70 7.29 2.37
CA PHE A 19 -2.23 6.12 3.07
C PHE A 19 -1.42 4.86 2.71
N GLY A 20 -1.27 4.57 1.42
CA GLY A 20 -0.52 3.40 0.96
C GLY A 20 0.96 3.44 1.31
N ILE A 21 1.60 4.61 1.19
CA ILE A 21 3.02 4.79 1.56
C ILE A 21 3.23 4.54 3.05
N ILE A 22 2.44 5.18 3.93
CA ILE A 22 2.55 5.00 5.38
C ILE A 22 2.28 3.54 5.73
N PHE A 23 1.21 2.98 5.16
CA PHE A 23 0.81 1.60 5.38
C PHE A 23 1.92 0.62 4.99
N GLY A 24 2.44 0.69 3.77
CA GLY A 24 3.54 -0.16 3.32
C GLY A 24 4.82 0.06 4.13
N SER A 25 5.11 1.30 4.53
CA SER A 25 6.28 1.62 5.36
C SER A 25 6.19 1.00 6.76
N MET A 26 5.00 0.91 7.35
CA MET A 26 4.81 0.21 8.62
C MET A 26 5.15 -1.28 8.51
N TYR A 27 4.70 -1.95 7.43
CA TYR A 27 5.06 -3.35 7.19
C TYR A 27 6.56 -3.54 6.99
N LEU A 28 7.20 -2.63 6.23
CA LEU A 28 8.64 -2.68 6.03
C LEU A 28 9.39 -2.49 7.35
N LEU A 29 9.03 -1.49 8.14
CA LEU A 29 9.64 -1.23 9.45
C LEU A 29 9.49 -2.43 10.38
N TYR A 30 8.27 -2.96 10.52
CA TYR A 30 7.99 -4.13 11.34
C TYR A 30 8.85 -5.33 10.92
N SER A 31 8.91 -5.60 9.61
CA SER A 31 9.67 -6.73 9.05
C SER A 31 11.17 -6.59 9.29
N VAL A 32 11.73 -5.40 9.03
CA VAL A 32 13.16 -5.14 9.18
C VAL A 32 13.57 -5.27 10.64
N VAL A 33 12.78 -4.69 11.56
CA VAL A 33 13.05 -4.79 13.01
C VAL A 33 13.04 -6.24 13.46
N ASN A 34 12.01 -7.01 13.08
CA ASN A 34 11.93 -8.41 13.48
C ASN A 34 13.00 -9.29 12.84
N ILE A 35 13.40 -9.02 11.59
CA ILE A 35 14.54 -9.70 10.97
C ILE A 35 15.81 -9.48 11.80
N VAL A 36 16.09 -8.24 12.20
CA VAL A 36 17.27 -7.92 13.04
C VAL A 36 17.18 -8.63 14.39
N LEU A 37 16.02 -8.61 15.05
CA LEU A 37 15.80 -9.31 16.32
C LEU A 37 15.97 -10.83 16.18
N SER A 38 15.41 -11.46 15.15
CA SER A 38 15.58 -12.89 14.89
C SER A 38 17.05 -13.29 14.67
N PHE A 39 17.86 -12.41 14.10
CA PHE A 39 19.30 -12.62 13.98
C PHE A 39 20.02 -12.52 15.33
N LEU A 40 19.68 -11.52 16.16
CA LEU A 40 20.26 -11.32 17.49
C LEU A 40 19.92 -12.47 18.44
N ASP A 41 18.67 -12.91 18.43
CA ASP A 41 18.16 -13.95 19.33
C ASP A 41 18.43 -15.37 18.81
N ARG A 42 18.99 -15.51 17.60
CA ARG A 42 19.18 -16.79 16.88
C ARG A 42 17.88 -17.60 16.69
N THR A 43 16.74 -16.93 16.72
CA THR A 43 15.41 -17.52 16.56
C THR A 43 15.00 -17.47 15.08
N HIS A 44 15.46 -18.44 14.30
CA HIS A 44 15.22 -18.46 12.85
C HIS A 44 13.82 -18.96 12.46
N GLY A 45 13.02 -19.43 13.41
CA GLY A 45 11.68 -19.96 13.17
C GLY A 45 10.70 -18.92 12.60
N GLU A 46 10.87 -17.65 12.93
CA GLU A 46 9.98 -16.56 12.49
C GLU A 46 10.51 -15.78 11.28
N PHE A 47 11.74 -16.08 10.85
CA PHE A 47 12.41 -15.37 9.78
C PHE A 47 11.62 -15.40 8.45
N GLY A 48 11.02 -16.55 8.14
CA GLY A 48 10.19 -16.71 6.94
C GLY A 48 8.96 -15.78 6.94
N ASN A 49 8.27 -15.65 8.07
CA ASN A 49 7.11 -14.77 8.18
C ASN A 49 7.50 -13.30 8.03
N ASN A 50 8.63 -12.90 8.61
CA ASN A 50 9.13 -11.52 8.49
C ASN A 50 9.54 -11.17 7.05
N ILE A 51 10.12 -12.12 6.30
CA ILE A 51 10.40 -11.93 4.87
C ILE A 51 9.11 -11.75 4.08
N LEU A 52 8.06 -12.53 4.36
CA LEU A 52 6.78 -12.38 3.67
C LEU A 52 6.19 -10.99 3.88
N PHE A 53 6.23 -10.45 5.11
CA PHE A 53 5.77 -9.08 5.36
C PHE A 53 6.59 -8.02 4.61
N LEU A 54 7.89 -8.24 4.41
CA LEU A 54 8.73 -7.37 3.59
C LEU A 54 8.28 -7.41 2.11
N ILE A 55 8.05 -8.62 1.60
CA ILE A 55 7.55 -8.85 0.23
C ILE A 55 6.17 -8.21 0.03
N TYR A 56 5.33 -8.09 1.05
CA TYR A 56 4.06 -7.37 0.96
C TYR A 56 4.23 -5.84 1.05
N GLY A 57 5.05 -5.35 1.97
CA GLY A 57 5.25 -3.92 2.19
C GLY A 57 5.89 -3.19 1.00
N LEU A 58 6.85 -3.84 0.33
CA LEU A 58 7.63 -3.21 -0.74
C LEU A 58 6.79 -2.89 -1.99
N PRO A 59 6.00 -3.81 -2.55
CA PRO A 59 5.06 -3.52 -3.64
C PRO A 59 4.04 -2.45 -3.28
N VAL A 60 3.51 -2.44 -2.05
CA VAL A 60 2.56 -1.41 -1.60
C VAL A 60 3.19 -0.02 -1.76
N VAL A 61 4.41 0.19 -1.25
CA VAL A 61 5.10 1.49 -1.34
C VAL A 61 5.39 1.86 -2.79
N ILE A 62 5.90 0.91 -3.59
CA ILE A 62 6.23 1.14 -5.01
C ILE A 62 4.98 1.57 -5.78
N PHE A 63 3.88 0.83 -5.67
CA PHE A 63 2.66 1.14 -6.42
C PHE A 63 1.97 2.41 -5.90
N SER A 64 2.00 2.66 -4.59
CA SER A 64 1.48 3.90 -4.00
C SER A 64 2.25 5.13 -4.48
N THR A 65 3.57 5.00 -4.64
CA THR A 65 4.43 6.06 -5.19
C THR A 65 4.18 6.26 -6.68
N GLY A 66 4.05 5.18 -7.46
CA GLY A 66 3.62 5.25 -8.86
C GLY A 66 2.25 5.91 -9.01
N PHE A 67 1.31 5.57 -8.14
CA PHE A 67 -0.03 6.17 -8.08
C PHE A 67 0.05 7.67 -7.77
N MET A 68 0.86 8.10 -6.80
CA MET A 68 1.11 9.51 -6.49
C MET A 68 1.59 10.30 -7.71
N ASN A 69 2.48 9.68 -8.50
CA ASN A 69 3.04 10.25 -9.73
C ASN A 69 2.13 10.11 -10.95
N LYS A 70 0.84 9.80 -10.76
CA LYS A 70 -0.19 9.66 -11.81
C LYS A 70 0.16 8.60 -12.88
N GLN A 71 0.96 7.59 -12.53
CA GLN A 71 1.35 6.53 -13.46
C GLN A 71 0.24 5.47 -13.57
N LYS A 72 -0.09 5.05 -14.80
CA LYS A 72 -1.13 4.02 -15.06
C LYS A 72 -0.82 2.69 -14.36
N TRP A 73 0.43 2.23 -14.43
CA TRP A 73 0.86 1.01 -13.76
C TRP A 73 0.77 1.13 -12.23
N GLY A 74 0.96 2.33 -11.69
CA GLY A 74 0.80 2.62 -10.26
C GLY A 74 -0.66 2.47 -9.82
N TRP A 75 -1.61 2.98 -10.60
CA TRP A 75 -3.04 2.78 -10.34
C TRP A 75 -3.44 1.30 -10.40
N ILE A 76 -3.02 0.58 -11.44
CA ILE A 76 -3.34 -0.85 -11.60
C ILE A 76 -2.74 -1.67 -10.47
N GLY A 77 -1.45 -1.48 -10.19
CA GLY A 77 -0.74 -2.22 -9.14
C GLY A 77 -1.27 -1.90 -7.75
N TYR A 78 -1.59 -0.63 -7.46
CA TYR A 78 -2.09 -0.26 -6.14
C TYR A 78 -3.51 -0.80 -5.91
N THR A 79 -4.36 -0.76 -6.94
CA THR A 79 -5.70 -1.39 -6.91
C THR A 79 -5.59 -2.90 -6.69
N ALA A 80 -4.70 -3.58 -7.40
CA ALA A 80 -4.49 -5.02 -7.26
C ALA A 80 -4.00 -5.39 -5.86
N VAL A 81 -3.02 -4.65 -5.33
CA VAL A 81 -2.48 -4.89 -3.98
C VAL A 81 -3.53 -4.66 -2.89
N LEU A 82 -4.29 -3.56 -2.95
CA LEU A 82 -5.40 -3.33 -2.02
C LEU A 82 -6.47 -4.43 -2.13
N GLY A 83 -6.78 -4.88 -3.34
CA GLY A 83 -7.70 -6.00 -3.57
C GLY A 83 -7.22 -7.29 -2.91
N ILE A 84 -5.94 -7.64 -3.06
CA ILE A 84 -5.34 -8.81 -2.40
C ILE A 84 -5.43 -8.68 -0.89
N ILE A 85 -5.10 -7.52 -0.32
CA ILE A 85 -5.18 -7.29 1.14
C ILE A 85 -6.61 -7.48 1.65
N VAL A 86 -7.61 -6.94 0.93
CA VAL A 86 -9.02 -7.11 1.29
C VAL A 86 -9.44 -8.58 1.24
N ILE A 87 -9.02 -9.32 0.22
CA ILE A 87 -9.31 -10.76 0.12
C ILE A 87 -8.65 -11.53 1.27
N LEU A 88 -7.36 -11.30 1.52
CA LEU A 88 -6.62 -11.98 2.59
C LEU A 88 -7.21 -11.66 3.97
N THR A 89 -7.59 -10.41 4.22
CA THR A 89 -8.22 -10.01 5.50
C THR A 89 -9.62 -10.62 5.66
N ALA A 90 -10.40 -10.75 4.57
CA ALA A 90 -11.72 -11.36 4.60
C ALA A 90 -11.70 -12.87 4.91
N PHE A 91 -10.68 -13.60 4.44
CA PHE A 91 -10.57 -15.06 4.65
C PHE A 91 -9.68 -15.45 5.83
N GLY A 92 -8.74 -14.59 6.22
CA GLY A 92 -7.62 -14.97 7.07
C GLY A 92 -7.68 -14.50 8.52
N ILE A 93 -8.51 -13.51 8.88
CA ILE A 93 -8.31 -12.80 10.16
C ILE A 93 -9.57 -12.77 11.04
N LYS A 94 -9.40 -13.27 12.28
CA LYS A 94 -10.38 -13.15 13.38
C LYS A 94 -10.01 -12.03 14.38
N ASP A 95 -8.84 -11.44 14.23
CA ASP A 95 -8.33 -10.39 15.12
C ASP A 95 -8.87 -9.00 14.73
N ILE A 96 -9.16 -8.18 15.72
CA ILE A 96 -9.71 -6.83 15.56
C ILE A 96 -8.80 -5.94 14.71
N TYR A 97 -7.48 -6.10 14.82
CA TYR A 97 -6.52 -5.33 14.02
C TYR A 97 -6.64 -5.63 12.53
N GLY A 98 -6.80 -6.90 12.16
CA GLY A 98 -6.99 -7.29 10.76
C GLY A 98 -8.33 -6.85 10.19
N ILE A 99 -9.38 -6.80 11.02
CA ILE A 99 -10.69 -6.26 10.62
C ILE A 99 -10.58 -4.76 10.32
N ILE A 100 -9.97 -3.98 11.22
CA ILE A 100 -9.75 -2.53 11.02
C ILE A 100 -8.95 -2.29 9.74
N LEU A 101 -7.88 -3.07 9.55
CA LEU A 101 -7.02 -2.98 8.39
C LEU A 101 -7.74 -3.32 7.09
N GLY A 102 -8.54 -4.39 7.08
CA GLY A 102 -9.37 -4.77 5.94
C GLY A 102 -10.39 -3.69 5.59
N LEU A 103 -11.04 -3.08 6.58
CA LEU A 103 -11.99 -1.99 6.36
C LEU A 103 -11.32 -0.74 5.78
N LEU A 104 -10.15 -0.35 6.29
CA LEU A 104 -9.39 0.78 5.76
C LEU A 104 -8.92 0.52 4.32
N SER A 105 -8.41 -0.67 4.03
CA SER A 105 -8.02 -1.06 2.67
C SER A 105 -9.21 -1.11 1.72
N LEU A 106 -10.37 -1.60 2.18
CA LEU A 106 -11.61 -1.60 1.40
C LEU A 106 -12.09 -0.18 1.09
N ALA A 107 -12.07 0.71 2.09
CA ALA A 107 -12.43 2.12 1.90
C ALA A 107 -11.50 2.80 0.88
N ALA A 108 -10.20 2.57 0.98
CA ALA A 108 -9.21 3.09 0.02
C ALA A 108 -9.45 2.53 -1.39
N LEU A 109 -9.75 1.23 -1.51
CA LEU A 109 -10.04 0.57 -2.78
C LEU A 109 -11.28 1.17 -3.45
N VAL A 110 -12.39 1.29 -2.71
CA VAL A 110 -13.63 1.92 -3.20
C VAL A 110 -13.36 3.35 -3.66
N TRP A 111 -12.56 4.10 -2.90
CA TRP A 111 -12.23 5.48 -3.26
C TRP A 111 -11.38 5.58 -4.53
N ILE A 112 -10.39 4.68 -4.71
CA ILE A 112 -9.58 4.59 -5.93
C ILE A 112 -10.41 4.27 -7.18
N LEU A 113 -11.45 3.45 -7.02
CA LEU A 113 -12.34 3.03 -8.10
C LEU A 113 -13.36 4.10 -8.49
N THR A 114 -13.46 5.21 -7.73
CA THR A 114 -14.35 6.31 -8.09
C THR A 114 -14.01 6.87 -9.48
N PRO A 115 -15.01 7.26 -10.28
CA PRO A 115 -14.79 7.77 -11.63
C PRO A 115 -13.93 9.04 -11.63
N SER A 116 -14.02 9.86 -10.58
CA SER A 116 -13.20 11.06 -10.38
C SER A 116 -11.70 10.75 -10.35
N VAL A 117 -11.30 9.69 -9.63
CA VAL A 117 -9.90 9.26 -9.57
C VAL A 117 -9.50 8.55 -10.85
N ARG A 118 -10.33 7.62 -11.35
CA ARG A 118 -10.03 6.83 -12.55
C ARG A 118 -9.77 7.69 -13.80
N LYS A 119 -10.56 8.75 -14.02
CA LYS A 119 -10.40 9.67 -15.16
C LYS A 119 -9.03 10.36 -15.19
N LEU A 120 -8.36 10.50 -14.04
CA LEU A 120 -7.03 11.11 -13.95
C LEU A 120 -5.93 10.21 -14.51
N TYR A 121 -6.16 8.90 -14.61
CA TYR A 121 -5.21 7.92 -15.13
C TYR A 121 -5.60 7.41 -16.53
N PHE A 122 -6.90 7.38 -16.82
CA PHE A 122 -7.47 6.94 -18.10
C PHE A 122 -8.40 8.03 -18.66
N PRO A 123 -7.86 9.01 -19.40
CA PRO A 123 -8.63 10.15 -19.93
C PRO A 123 -9.47 9.82 -21.18
N SER A 124 -9.48 8.55 -21.62
CA SER A 124 -10.22 8.03 -22.78
C SER A 124 -11.68 7.72 -22.46
#